data_AF-A0A552UXM4-F1
#
_entry.id   AF-A0A552UXM4-F1
#
_cell.length_a   1.000
_cell.length_b   1.000
_cell.length_c   1.000
_cell.angle_alpha   90.00
_cell.angle_beta   90.00
_cell.angle_gamma   90.00
#
_symmetry.space_group_name_H-M   'P 1'
#
loop_
_entity.id
_entity.type
_entity.pdbx_description
1 polymer ?
#
loop_
_entity_poly.entity_id
_entity_poly.type
_entity_poly.pdbx_seq_one_letter_code
_entity_poly.pdbx_strand_id
1 'polypeptide(L)'
;MILGIFILILLMYVGIKIAYHTGKFLFVFLDIAIVFFVAYFIFLNKIGKNISEAPASYLWSFIVAFFAVGLYLYIVYIVTKKIPIISLILHFINSFIVVYVVMSLILDAYKTKLYSLSKYVEFYVIPLFKNEPANIVANIIVYGIFIAIILQARIKAFDEILEIDTIDILGDGVLLKKVNKKTNTYKHRETEPESKNKEYEKQEKEDKKENSEYEKEMNEIERDEKFIFRYHEACDTLNIQDYLNPDKEVIKKNYRELAKKYHPDVNKDSIAKDLFKKVNSAKDFLTDTNIEYYAYLDSKY
;
A
#
# COMPACT_ATOMS: atom_id res chain seq x y z
N MET A 1 22.43 -35.79 -0.23
CA MET A 1 21.88 -34.95 -1.31
C MET A 1 20.60 -34.23 -0.87
N ILE A 2 19.46 -34.93 -0.70
CA ILE A 2 18.13 -34.34 -0.40
C ILE A 2 18.16 -33.30 0.74
N LEU A 3 18.77 -33.62 1.89
CA LEU A 3 18.86 -32.70 3.03
C LEU A 3 19.57 -31.36 2.68
N GLY A 4 20.61 -31.40 1.84
CA GLY A 4 21.32 -30.21 1.39
C GLY A 4 20.47 -29.32 0.45
N ILE A 5 19.60 -29.93 -0.35
CA ILE A 5 18.62 -29.21 -1.19
C ILE A 5 17.59 -28.51 -0.29
N PHE A 6 17.09 -29.17 0.75
CA PHE A 6 16.20 -28.55 1.75
C PHE A 6 16.85 -27.37 2.48
N ILE A 7 18.12 -27.51 2.90
CA ILE A 7 18.88 -26.43 3.55
C ILE A 7 19.09 -25.26 2.59
N LEU A 8 19.41 -25.52 1.31
CA LEU A 8 19.57 -24.47 0.30
C LEU A 8 18.25 -23.71 0.05
N ILE A 9 17.12 -24.42 -0.06
CA ILE A 9 15.79 -23.81 -0.22
C ILE A 9 15.42 -22.97 1.01
N LEU A 10 15.71 -23.46 2.23
CA LEU A 10 15.47 -22.72 3.47
C LEU A 10 16.31 -21.43 3.55
N LEU A 11 17.60 -21.51 3.23
CA LEU A 11 18.49 -20.34 3.18
C LEU A 11 18.04 -19.33 2.11
N MET A 12 17.62 -19.80 0.93
CA MET A 12 17.09 -18.92 -0.11
C MET A 12 15.79 -18.23 0.34
N TYR A 13 14.87 -18.95 0.98
CA TYR A 13 13.63 -18.39 1.55
C TYR A 13 13.91 -17.34 2.63
N VAL A 14 14.84 -17.62 3.56
CA VAL A 14 15.25 -16.67 4.61
C VAL A 14 15.91 -15.43 3.99
N GLY A 15 16.80 -15.61 3.01
CA GLY A 15 17.43 -14.51 2.27
C GLY A 15 16.41 -13.61 1.55
N ILE A 16 15.44 -14.21 0.85
CA ILE A 16 14.34 -13.49 0.21
C ILE A 16 13.49 -12.73 1.25
N LYS A 17 13.17 -13.35 2.39
CA LYS A 17 12.38 -12.68 3.44
C LYS A 17 13.12 -11.50 4.08
N ILE A 18 14.43 -11.62 4.31
CA ILE A 18 15.26 -10.51 4.80
C ILE A 18 15.30 -9.39 3.75
N ALA A 19 15.65 -9.72 2.50
CA ALA A 19 15.70 -8.74 1.40
C ALA A 19 14.36 -8.01 1.19
N TYR A 20 13.23 -8.70 1.38
CA TYR A 20 11.89 -8.11 1.33
C TYR A 20 11.65 -7.07 2.44
N HIS A 21 11.89 -7.42 3.71
CA HIS A 21 11.70 -6.48 4.82
C HIS A 21 12.70 -5.31 4.79
N THR A 22 13.99 -5.60 4.55
CA THR A 22 15.03 -4.56 4.39
C THR A 22 14.72 -3.66 3.19
N GLY A 23 14.20 -4.21 2.09
CA GLY A 23 13.79 -3.46 0.90
C GLY A 23 12.66 -2.46 1.17
N LYS A 24 11.59 -2.87 1.88
CA LYS A 24 10.50 -1.95 2.29
C LYS A 24 11.05 -0.76 3.10
N PHE A 25 11.86 -1.07 4.10
CA PHE A 25 12.47 -0.08 4.97
C PHE A 25 13.34 0.89 4.15
N LEU A 26 14.18 0.36 3.27
CA LEU A 26 15.04 1.15 2.39
C LEU A 26 14.24 2.09 1.47
N PHE A 27 13.09 1.68 0.94
CA PHE A 27 12.27 2.54 0.06
C PHE A 27 11.72 3.78 0.75
N VAL A 28 11.29 3.68 2.01
CA VAL A 28 10.79 4.84 2.78
C VAL A 28 11.94 5.67 3.33
N PHE A 29 13.01 5.03 3.82
CA PHE A 29 14.17 5.72 4.35
C PHE A 29 15.06 6.36 3.27
N LEU A 30 14.97 5.96 2.01
CA LEU A 30 15.64 6.62 0.89
C LEU A 30 15.13 8.05 0.69
N ASP A 31 13.81 8.26 0.68
CA ASP A 31 13.22 9.58 0.50
C ASP A 31 13.58 10.50 1.70
N ILE A 32 13.62 9.95 2.92
CA ILE A 32 14.14 10.62 4.14
C ILE A 32 15.63 10.99 3.99
N ALA A 33 16.47 10.06 3.54
CA ALA A 33 17.91 10.29 3.37
C ALA A 33 18.21 11.35 2.29
N ILE A 34 17.44 11.37 1.20
CA ILE A 34 17.53 12.40 0.16
C ILE A 34 17.19 13.77 0.77
N VAL A 35 16.08 13.91 1.49
CA VAL A 35 15.71 15.17 2.18
C VAL A 35 16.80 15.62 3.15
N PHE A 36 17.33 14.69 3.95
CA PHE A 36 18.41 14.95 4.90
C PHE A 36 19.67 15.49 4.20
N PHE A 37 20.21 14.78 3.21
CA PHE A 37 21.44 15.20 2.53
C PHE A 37 21.24 16.48 1.72
N VAL A 38 20.09 16.66 1.07
CA VAL A 38 19.77 17.90 0.33
C VAL A 38 19.72 19.09 1.29
N ALA A 39 19.04 18.97 2.44
CA ALA A 39 19.01 20.04 3.45
C ALA A 39 20.40 20.34 4.02
N TYR A 40 21.16 19.29 4.36
CA TYR A 40 22.53 19.38 4.87
C TYR A 40 23.47 20.12 3.90
N PHE A 41 23.52 19.70 2.63
CA PHE A 41 24.40 20.33 1.64
C PHE A 41 23.92 21.72 1.20
N ILE A 42 22.61 21.99 1.15
CA ILE A 42 22.09 23.35 0.91
C ILE A 42 22.50 24.28 2.07
N PHE A 43 22.39 23.84 3.32
CA PHE A 43 22.82 24.63 4.47
C PHE A 43 24.33 24.89 4.41
N LEU A 44 25.17 23.87 4.20
CA LEU A 44 26.63 24.06 4.09
C LEU A 44 26.99 25.04 2.97
N ASN A 45 26.36 24.91 1.79
CA ASN A 45 26.68 25.72 0.62
C ASN A 45 26.19 27.18 0.72
N LYS A 46 25.05 27.45 1.38
CA LYS A 46 24.48 28.81 1.50
C LYS A 46 24.81 29.54 2.81
N ILE A 47 24.96 28.79 3.91
CA ILE A 47 25.02 29.33 5.27
C ILE A 47 26.31 28.89 5.98
N GLY A 48 26.68 27.61 5.90
CA GLY A 48 27.88 27.07 6.56
C GLY A 48 29.16 27.83 6.20
N LYS A 49 29.34 28.14 4.90
CA LYS A 49 30.43 28.98 4.36
C LYS A 49 30.57 30.36 5.03
N ASN A 50 29.49 30.90 5.61
CA ASN A 50 29.46 32.25 6.17
C ASN A 50 29.53 32.27 7.71
N ILE A 51 29.41 31.12 8.38
CA ILE A 51 29.37 31.05 9.86
C ILE A 51 30.76 30.85 10.45
N SER A 52 31.51 29.82 10.04
CA SER A 52 32.91 29.60 10.42
C SER A 52 33.50 28.38 9.70
N GLU A 53 34.83 28.38 9.49
CA GLU A 53 35.61 27.17 9.16
C GLU A 53 35.65 26.15 10.31
N ALA A 54 35.33 26.57 11.54
CA ALA A 54 35.35 25.72 12.73
C ALA A 54 34.32 24.58 12.67
N PRO A 55 34.59 23.42 13.32
CA PRO A 55 33.74 22.22 13.25
C PRO A 55 32.28 22.40 13.70
N ALA A 56 31.96 23.50 14.39
CA ALA A 56 30.59 23.85 14.78
C ALA A 56 29.65 24.04 13.57
N SER A 57 30.13 24.49 12.41
CA SER A 57 29.27 24.74 11.24
C SER A 57 28.63 23.46 10.68
N TYR A 58 29.33 22.33 10.76
CA TYR A 58 28.79 21.00 10.45
C TYR A 58 27.76 20.53 11.48
N LEU A 59 27.98 20.80 12.77
CA LEU A 59 27.03 20.40 13.82
C LEU A 59 25.68 21.13 13.66
N TRP A 60 25.70 22.41 13.27
CA TRP A 60 24.48 23.14 12.88
C TRP A 60 23.84 22.59 11.61
N SER A 61 24.61 22.14 10.60
CA SER A 61 24.04 21.55 9.38
C SER A 61 23.38 20.20 9.63
N PHE A 62 23.90 19.39 10.58
CA PHE A 62 23.21 18.19 11.09
C PHE A 62 21.88 18.53 11.76
N ILE A 63 21.85 19.51 12.67
CA ILE A 63 20.62 19.94 13.36
C ILE A 63 19.56 20.39 12.33
N VAL A 64 19.92 21.24 11.38
CA VAL A 64 19.01 21.73 10.33
C VAL A 64 18.51 20.59 9.43
N ALA A 65 19.35 19.60 9.10
CA ALA A 65 18.94 18.45 8.32
C ALA A 65 17.93 17.55 9.06
N PHE A 66 18.11 17.33 10.37
CA PHE A 66 17.11 16.61 11.18
C PHE A 66 15.79 17.38 11.32
N PHE A 67 15.82 18.71 11.51
CA PHE A 67 14.60 19.52 11.49
C PHE A 67 13.90 19.49 10.12
N ALA A 68 14.65 19.49 9.01
CA ALA A 68 14.09 19.36 7.66
C ALA A 68 13.42 18.00 7.44
N VAL A 69 13.99 16.90 7.94
CA VAL A 69 13.36 15.57 7.95
C VAL A 69 12.07 15.56 8.78
N GLY A 70 12.09 16.12 9.99
CA GLY A 70 10.89 16.20 10.84
C GLY A 70 9.77 17.02 10.19
N LEU A 71 10.11 18.16 9.58
CA LEU A 71 9.17 19.00 8.83
C LEU A 71 8.62 18.27 7.59
N TYR A 72 9.46 17.56 6.85
CA TYR A 72 9.03 16.74 5.71
C TYR A 72 8.04 15.65 6.13
N LEU A 73 8.34 14.88 7.18
CA LEU A 73 7.44 13.84 7.70
C LEU A 73 6.11 14.43 8.21
N TYR A 74 6.13 15.60 8.83
CA TYR A 74 4.92 16.31 9.27
C TYR A 74 4.07 16.83 8.10
N ILE A 75 4.69 17.40 7.06
CA ILE A 75 4.01 17.81 5.82
C ILE A 75 3.39 16.59 5.13
N VAL A 76 4.15 15.51 4.98
CA VAL A 76 3.69 14.22 4.45
C VAL A 76 2.47 13.73 5.23
N TYR A 77 2.57 13.61 6.57
CA TYR A 77 1.46 13.17 7.41
C TYR A 77 0.18 13.99 7.17
N ILE A 78 0.28 15.32 7.12
CA ILE A 78 -0.88 16.19 6.87
C ILE A 78 -1.43 16.03 5.45
N VAL A 79 -0.57 16.02 4.43
CA VAL A 79 -0.95 15.92 3.02
C VAL A 79 -1.60 14.56 2.75
N THR A 80 -0.99 13.47 3.17
CA THR A 80 -1.50 12.11 2.99
C THR A 80 -2.81 11.90 3.75
N LYS A 81 -2.97 12.43 4.97
CA LYS A 81 -4.21 12.32 5.76
C LYS A 81 -5.37 13.17 5.24
N LYS A 82 -5.12 14.22 4.44
CA LYS A 82 -6.16 15.17 3.99
C LYS A 82 -6.41 15.21 2.49
N ILE A 83 -5.41 14.95 1.65
CA ILE A 83 -5.49 15.10 0.19
C ILE A 83 -4.85 13.87 -0.48
N PRO A 84 -5.57 12.74 -0.53
CA PRO A 84 -5.01 11.43 -0.91
C PRO A 84 -4.36 11.42 -2.30
N ILE A 85 -4.95 12.14 -3.25
CA ILE A 85 -4.49 12.27 -4.62
C ILE A 85 -3.08 12.89 -4.69
N ILE A 86 -2.72 13.81 -3.78
CA ILE A 86 -1.38 14.43 -3.77
C ILE A 86 -0.32 13.42 -3.30
N SER A 87 -0.64 12.55 -2.34
CA SER A 87 0.29 11.48 -1.92
C SER A 87 0.60 10.53 -3.08
N LEU A 88 -0.43 10.11 -3.82
CA LEU A 88 -0.26 9.27 -5.02
C LEU A 88 0.60 9.94 -6.10
N ILE A 89 0.37 11.23 -6.38
CA ILE A 89 1.18 12.02 -7.32
C ILE A 89 2.64 12.10 -6.85
N LEU A 90 2.89 12.32 -5.56
CA LEU A 90 4.24 12.40 -5.01
C LEU A 90 4.98 11.05 -5.13
N HIS A 91 4.33 9.93 -4.80
CA HIS A 91 4.90 8.60 -4.98
C HIS A 91 5.14 8.26 -6.46
N PHE A 92 4.27 8.72 -7.38
CA PHE A 92 4.47 8.57 -8.83
C PHE A 92 5.72 9.32 -9.29
N ILE A 93 5.87 10.60 -8.91
CA ILE A 93 7.03 11.43 -9.27
C ILE A 93 8.33 10.82 -8.72
N ASN A 94 8.37 10.41 -7.45
CA ASN A 94 9.56 9.76 -6.88
C ASN A 94 9.86 8.40 -7.55
N SER A 95 8.84 7.67 -8.01
CA SER A 95 9.02 6.41 -8.76
C SER A 95 9.57 6.65 -10.16
N PHE A 96 9.09 7.67 -10.87
CA PHE A 96 9.64 8.11 -12.15
C PHE A 96 11.12 8.49 -12.02
N ILE A 97 11.47 9.32 -11.01
CA ILE A 97 12.85 9.78 -10.77
C ILE A 97 13.78 8.58 -10.49
N VAL A 98 13.37 7.63 -9.65
CA VAL A 98 14.21 6.46 -9.32
C VAL A 98 14.39 5.53 -10.53
N VAL A 99 13.34 5.24 -11.31
CA VAL A 99 13.50 4.45 -12.55
C VAL A 99 14.41 5.17 -13.54
N TYR A 100 14.22 6.48 -13.72
CA TYR A 100 15.06 7.30 -14.61
C TYR A 100 16.54 7.25 -14.22
N VAL A 101 16.87 7.49 -12.94
CA VAL A 101 18.25 7.49 -12.45
C VAL A 101 18.87 6.09 -12.53
N VAL A 102 18.15 5.05 -12.08
CA VAL A 102 18.66 3.67 -12.09
C VAL A 102 18.89 3.17 -13.51
N MET A 103 17.93 3.38 -14.43
CA MET A 103 18.11 3.00 -15.84
C MET A 103 19.21 3.80 -16.52
N SER A 104 19.37 5.10 -16.20
CA SER A 104 20.48 5.90 -16.72
C SER A 104 21.84 5.35 -16.28
N LEU A 105 22.03 5.07 -14.99
CA LEU A 105 23.28 4.51 -14.46
C LEU A 105 23.60 3.13 -15.04
N ILE A 106 22.59 2.28 -15.24
CA ILE A 106 22.76 0.95 -15.86
C ILE A 106 23.12 1.08 -17.35
N LEU A 107 22.40 1.91 -18.10
CA LEU A 107 22.45 1.92 -19.56
C LEU A 107 23.55 2.83 -20.15
N ASP A 108 24.06 3.78 -19.36
CA ASP A 108 25.32 4.50 -19.63
C ASP A 108 26.53 3.57 -19.50
N ALA A 109 26.56 2.70 -18.47
CA ALA A 109 27.61 1.69 -18.31
C ALA A 109 27.71 0.71 -19.50
N TYR A 110 26.60 0.50 -20.23
CA TYR A 110 26.56 -0.27 -21.48
C TYR A 110 26.71 0.58 -22.76
N LYS A 111 26.97 1.90 -22.64
CA LYS A 111 27.16 2.85 -23.75
C LYS A 111 26.03 2.82 -24.79
N THR A 112 24.79 2.68 -24.32
CA THR A 112 23.62 2.62 -25.20
C THR A 112 23.29 3.99 -25.81
N LYS A 113 22.49 4.02 -26.90
CA LYS A 113 22.05 5.27 -27.51
C LYS A 113 21.12 6.03 -26.56
N LEU A 114 21.42 7.32 -26.38
CA LEU A 114 20.58 8.30 -25.70
C LEU A 114 19.62 8.96 -26.71
N TYR A 115 18.36 9.18 -26.31
CA TYR A 115 17.32 9.83 -27.12
C TYR A 115 16.69 10.99 -26.35
N SER A 116 16.63 12.16 -26.97
CA SER A 116 15.88 13.31 -26.43
C SER A 116 14.37 13.12 -26.70
N LEU A 117 13.58 13.05 -25.64
CA LEU A 117 12.11 13.17 -25.71
C LEU A 117 11.68 14.64 -25.72
N SER A 118 12.48 15.50 -25.08
CA SER A 118 12.35 16.96 -25.11
C SER A 118 13.71 17.60 -24.77
N LYS A 119 13.81 18.92 -24.93
CA LYS A 119 14.98 19.73 -24.54
C LYS A 119 15.46 19.52 -23.09
N TYR A 120 14.64 18.92 -22.22
CA TYR A 120 14.92 18.72 -20.79
C TYR A 120 14.85 17.26 -20.34
N VAL A 121 14.53 16.32 -21.24
CA VAL A 121 14.35 14.89 -20.90
C VAL A 121 15.00 14.04 -21.97
N GLU A 122 16.05 13.34 -21.59
CA GLU A 122 16.81 12.40 -22.43
C GLU A 122 16.78 11.02 -21.77
N PHE A 123 16.57 9.96 -22.53
CA PHE A 123 16.46 8.61 -22.00
C PHE A 123 17.26 7.61 -22.83
N TYR A 124 17.82 6.62 -22.14
CA TYR A 124 18.58 5.54 -22.76
C TYR A 124 17.63 4.49 -23.33
N VAL A 125 17.98 3.94 -24.49
CA VAL A 125 17.13 2.98 -25.21
C VAL A 125 17.89 1.69 -25.47
N ILE A 126 17.39 0.60 -24.91
CA ILE A 126 17.86 -0.76 -25.19
C ILE A 126 17.51 -1.11 -26.65
N PRO A 127 18.48 -1.48 -27.50
CA PRO A 127 18.26 -1.79 -28.92
C PRO A 127 17.73 -3.23 -29.10
N LEU A 128 16.47 -3.45 -28.70
CA LEU A 128 15.77 -4.74 -28.77
C LEU A 128 15.52 -5.23 -30.21
N PHE A 129 15.39 -4.29 -31.14
CA PHE A 129 15.00 -4.50 -32.53
C PHE A 129 15.89 -3.71 -33.49
N LYS A 130 15.91 -4.11 -34.77
CA LYS A 130 16.55 -3.32 -35.86
C LYS A 130 15.77 -2.05 -36.25
N ASN A 131 14.51 -1.94 -35.84
CA ASN A 131 13.66 -0.79 -36.11
C ASN A 131 13.74 0.20 -34.95
N GLU A 132 14.18 1.43 -35.22
CA GLU A 132 14.50 2.42 -34.19
C GLU A 132 13.25 2.98 -33.48
N PRO A 133 12.15 3.34 -34.17
CA PRO A 133 10.85 3.59 -33.53
C PRO A 133 10.33 2.45 -32.64
N ALA A 134 10.49 1.19 -33.06
CA ALA A 134 10.06 0.04 -32.26
C ALA A 134 10.84 -0.08 -30.95
N ASN A 135 12.12 0.27 -30.94
CA ASN A 135 12.92 0.35 -29.72
C ASN A 135 12.40 1.42 -28.76
N ILE A 136 12.06 2.61 -29.28
CA ILE A 136 11.51 3.71 -28.48
C ILE A 136 10.21 3.27 -27.81
N VAL A 137 9.26 2.71 -28.57
CA VAL A 137 7.96 2.24 -28.03
C VAL A 137 8.16 1.13 -26.98
N ALA A 138 9.02 0.15 -27.25
CA ALA A 138 9.31 -0.93 -26.30
C ALA A 138 9.96 -0.43 -25.01
N ASN A 139 10.88 0.54 -25.09
CA ASN A 139 11.51 1.11 -23.89
C ASN A 139 10.52 1.97 -23.09
N ILE A 140 9.62 2.73 -23.73
CA ILE A 140 8.53 3.45 -23.03
C ILE A 140 7.66 2.47 -22.22
N ILE A 141 7.28 1.32 -22.81
CA ILE A 141 6.52 0.28 -22.12
C ILE A 141 7.31 -0.30 -20.94
N VAL A 142 8.59 -0.63 -21.13
CA VAL A 142 9.47 -1.18 -20.08
C VAL A 142 9.67 -0.21 -18.92
N TYR A 143 9.94 1.07 -19.20
CA TYR A 143 10.01 2.12 -18.16
C TYR A 143 8.67 2.26 -17.43
N GLY A 144 7.53 2.24 -18.13
CA GLY A 144 6.20 2.27 -17.53
C GLY A 144 5.93 1.11 -16.57
N ILE A 145 6.32 -0.11 -16.95
CA ILE A 145 6.23 -1.31 -16.10
C ILE A 145 7.10 -1.15 -14.83
N PHE A 146 8.34 -0.68 -14.96
CA PHE A 146 9.20 -0.45 -13.79
C PHE A 146 8.65 0.65 -12.86
N ILE A 147 8.09 1.73 -13.42
CA ILE A 147 7.46 2.80 -12.62
C ILE A 147 6.26 2.26 -11.86
N ALA A 148 5.39 1.45 -12.49
CA ALA A 148 4.24 0.83 -11.84
C ALA A 148 4.65 -0.11 -10.69
N ILE A 149 5.68 -0.95 -10.89
CA ILE A 149 6.20 -1.86 -9.86
C ILE A 149 6.76 -1.08 -8.66
N ILE A 150 7.58 -0.05 -8.90
CA ILE A 150 8.16 0.77 -7.82
C ILE A 150 7.06 1.59 -7.11
N LEU A 151 6.06 2.10 -7.83
CA LEU A 151 4.93 2.82 -7.25
C LEU A 151 4.11 1.95 -6.30
N GLN A 152 3.73 0.75 -6.73
CA GLN A 152 3.03 -0.22 -5.87
C GLN A 152 3.86 -0.61 -4.64
N ALA A 153 5.18 -0.80 -4.82
CA ALA A 153 6.08 -1.11 -3.72
C ALA A 153 6.20 0.05 -2.71
N ARG A 154 6.26 1.30 -3.19
CA ARG A 154 6.30 2.51 -2.34
C ARG A 154 5.03 2.66 -1.52
N ILE A 155 3.86 2.70 -2.16
CA ILE A 155 2.56 2.96 -1.50
C ILE A 155 2.39 1.95 -0.35
N LYS A 156 2.52 0.66 -0.65
CA LYS A 156 2.41 -0.42 0.35
C LYS A 156 3.43 -0.31 1.49
N ALA A 157 4.66 0.12 1.21
CA ALA A 157 5.66 0.34 2.25
C ALA A 157 5.36 1.60 3.10
N PHE A 158 4.68 2.60 2.53
CA PHE A 158 4.26 3.82 3.22
C PHE A 158 3.08 3.54 4.17
N ASP A 159 2.04 2.86 3.69
CA ASP A 159 0.91 2.38 4.50
C ASP A 159 1.40 1.60 5.74
N GLU A 160 2.33 0.66 5.50
CA GLU A 160 2.82 -0.29 6.49
C GLU A 160 3.81 0.31 7.52
N ILE A 161 4.42 1.47 7.22
CA ILE A 161 5.42 2.11 8.09
C ILE A 161 4.86 3.33 8.85
N LEU A 162 3.86 4.02 8.30
CA LEU A 162 3.28 5.22 8.93
C LEU A 162 1.91 5.00 9.60
N GLU A 163 1.32 3.81 9.44
CA GLU A 163 -0.05 3.49 9.90
C GLU A 163 -1.14 4.46 9.38
N ILE A 164 -0.83 5.20 8.31
CA ILE A 164 -1.80 6.02 7.58
C ILE A 164 -2.45 5.11 6.55
N ASP A 165 -3.78 5.03 6.53
CA ASP A 165 -4.50 4.33 5.47
C ASP A 165 -4.42 5.11 4.15
N THR A 166 -3.37 4.91 3.35
CA THR A 166 -3.15 5.58 2.06
C THR A 166 -3.90 4.90 0.89
N ILE A 167 -5.19 4.69 1.17
CA ILE A 167 -6.32 4.68 0.23
C ILE A 167 -6.47 3.47 -0.69
N ASP A 168 -7.66 2.87 -0.64
CA ASP A 168 -8.12 1.81 -1.57
C ASP A 168 -8.51 2.37 -2.97
N ILE A 169 -7.67 3.24 -3.53
CA ILE A 169 -7.90 3.95 -4.81
C ILE A 169 -7.90 3.02 -6.05
N LEU A 170 -7.41 1.78 -5.89
CA LEU A 170 -7.27 0.80 -6.97
C LEU A 170 -8.00 -0.54 -6.73
N GLY A 171 -8.82 -0.66 -5.68
CA GLY A 171 -9.75 -1.78 -5.44
C GLY A 171 -9.15 -3.14 -5.07
N ASP A 172 -7.90 -3.43 -5.42
CA ASP A 172 -7.20 -4.69 -5.11
C ASP A 172 -6.47 -4.68 -3.74
N GLY A 173 -6.49 -3.56 -2.99
CA GLY A 173 -5.76 -3.40 -1.73
C GLY A 173 -6.23 -4.36 -0.61
N VAL A 174 -7.52 -4.68 -0.61
CA VAL A 174 -8.24 -5.49 0.39
C VAL A 174 -7.57 -6.85 0.69
N LEU A 175 -6.93 -7.47 -0.31
CA LEU A 175 -6.29 -8.78 -0.14
C LEU A 175 -4.93 -8.71 0.57
N LEU A 176 -4.25 -7.57 0.56
CA LEU A 176 -2.91 -7.43 1.15
C LEU A 176 -2.95 -6.99 2.62
N LYS A 177 -3.93 -6.16 3.04
CA LYS A 177 -4.11 -5.73 4.44
C LYS A 177 -4.35 -6.94 5.38
N LYS A 178 -5.07 -7.97 4.91
CA LYS A 178 -5.42 -9.19 5.66
C LYS A 178 -4.27 -10.15 5.99
N VAL A 179 -3.12 -10.06 5.30
CA VAL A 179 -2.00 -10.99 5.54
C VAL A 179 -1.10 -10.51 6.68
N ASN A 180 -0.85 -9.21 6.78
CA ASN A 180 0.26 -8.68 7.57
C ASN A 180 -0.04 -8.55 9.08
N LYS A 181 -1.29 -8.18 9.44
CA LYS A 181 -1.73 -7.96 10.83
C LYS A 181 -1.62 -9.23 11.71
N LYS A 182 -1.52 -10.41 11.11
CA LYS A 182 -1.38 -11.71 11.80
C LYS A 182 0.03 -12.08 12.27
N THR A 183 1.04 -11.24 12.00
CA THR A 183 2.46 -11.68 12.09
C THR A 183 3.30 -11.04 13.20
N ASN A 184 2.82 -9.98 13.86
CA ASN A 184 3.67 -9.18 14.76
C ASN A 184 3.59 -9.55 16.25
N THR A 185 2.63 -10.36 16.69
CA THR A 185 2.33 -10.61 18.13
C THR A 185 3.26 -11.61 18.83
N TYR A 186 4.54 -11.74 18.42
CA TYR A 186 5.49 -12.68 19.06
C TYR A 186 6.95 -12.18 19.09
N LYS A 187 7.35 -11.52 20.19
CA LYS A 187 8.48 -11.90 21.07
C LYS A 187 8.87 -10.80 22.07
N HIS A 188 8.85 -11.12 23.37
CA HIS A 188 9.94 -10.76 24.30
C HIS A 188 9.96 -11.67 25.53
N ARG A 189 11.16 -12.09 25.93
CA ARG A 189 11.52 -12.89 27.13
C ARG A 189 13.06 -13.00 27.13
N GLU A 190 13.81 -13.06 28.24
CA GLU A 190 13.49 -12.96 29.69
C GLU A 190 14.27 -11.73 30.27
N THR A 191 14.76 -11.56 31.51
CA THR A 191 14.83 -12.38 32.74
C THR A 191 15.06 -11.43 33.95
N GLU A 192 14.35 -11.66 35.08
CA GLU A 192 14.75 -11.44 36.51
C GLU A 192 15.39 -10.12 37.03
N PRO A 193 15.33 -9.81 38.36
CA PRO A 193 14.88 -10.64 39.49
C PRO A 193 13.65 -10.13 40.27
N GLU A 194 13.21 -10.93 41.25
CA GLU A 194 11.99 -10.73 42.04
C GLU A 194 12.10 -9.65 43.13
N SER A 195 11.06 -8.82 43.31
CA SER A 195 10.67 -8.20 44.61
C SER A 195 9.48 -7.21 44.51
N LYS A 196 8.45 -7.46 43.68
CA LYS A 196 7.32 -6.49 43.52
C LYS A 196 5.95 -7.10 43.14
N ASN A 197 5.77 -8.39 43.43
CA ASN A 197 4.76 -9.28 42.82
C ASN A 197 3.32 -9.13 43.39
N LYS A 198 2.78 -7.91 43.51
CA LYS A 198 1.34 -7.70 43.82
C LYS A 198 0.72 -6.51 43.08
N GLU A 199 1.44 -5.39 42.99
CA GLU A 199 0.96 -4.18 42.31
C GLU A 199 1.09 -4.33 40.78
N TYR A 200 2.28 -4.73 40.34
CA TYR A 200 2.57 -5.10 38.95
C TYR A 200 1.67 -6.25 38.48
N GLU A 201 1.43 -7.24 39.33
CA GLU A 201 0.51 -8.35 39.05
C GLU A 201 -0.97 -7.92 38.92
N LYS A 202 -1.36 -6.76 39.44
CA LYS A 202 -2.71 -6.22 39.28
C LYS A 202 -2.79 -5.38 38.01
N GLN A 203 -1.82 -4.49 37.82
CA GLN A 203 -1.71 -3.64 36.63
C GLN A 203 -1.59 -4.48 35.35
N GLU A 204 -0.71 -5.49 35.33
CA GLU A 204 -0.55 -6.39 34.17
C GLU A 204 -1.82 -7.23 33.88
N LYS A 205 -2.73 -7.42 34.84
CA LYS A 205 -4.03 -8.07 34.63
C LYS A 205 -5.09 -7.09 34.12
N GLU A 206 -4.98 -5.81 34.49
CA GLU A 206 -5.81 -4.72 33.97
C GLU A 206 -5.40 -4.41 32.51
N ASP A 207 -4.10 -4.20 32.25
CA ASP A 207 -3.50 -4.02 30.91
C ASP A 207 -3.88 -5.17 29.96
N LYS A 208 -3.76 -6.44 30.40
CA LYS A 208 -4.14 -7.60 29.57
C LYS A 208 -5.64 -7.69 29.32
N LYS A 209 -6.47 -7.25 30.27
CA LYS A 209 -7.93 -7.24 30.09
C LYS A 209 -8.31 -6.18 29.05
N GLU A 210 -7.79 -4.96 29.21
CA GLU A 210 -8.01 -3.80 28.33
C GLU A 210 -7.53 -4.07 26.89
N ASN A 211 -6.31 -4.59 26.71
CA ASN A 211 -5.83 -5.03 25.38
C ASN A 211 -6.74 -6.11 24.78
N SER A 212 -7.23 -7.06 25.57
CA SER A 212 -8.18 -8.06 25.07
C SER A 212 -9.54 -7.46 24.69
N GLU A 213 -9.92 -6.31 25.24
CA GLU A 213 -11.20 -5.63 24.99
C GLU A 213 -11.10 -4.83 23.69
N TYR A 214 -10.03 -4.05 23.51
CA TYR A 214 -9.69 -3.42 22.23
C TYR A 214 -9.47 -4.43 21.09
N GLU A 215 -8.84 -5.58 21.33
CA GLU A 215 -8.73 -6.62 20.31
C GLU A 215 -10.11 -7.18 19.89
N LYS A 216 -11.08 -7.31 20.82
CA LYS A 216 -12.44 -7.75 20.47
C LYS A 216 -13.17 -6.68 19.66
N GLU A 217 -13.11 -5.42 20.08
CA GLU A 217 -13.71 -4.27 19.39
C GLU A 217 -13.17 -4.11 17.96
N MET A 218 -11.84 -4.15 17.79
CA MET A 218 -11.19 -4.11 16.47
C MET A 218 -11.55 -5.30 15.58
N ASN A 219 -11.75 -6.49 16.14
CA ASN A 219 -12.23 -7.66 15.39
C ASN A 219 -13.74 -7.57 15.08
N GLU A 220 -14.52 -6.85 15.86
CA GLU A 220 -15.93 -6.59 15.56
C GLU A 220 -16.06 -5.60 14.40
N ILE A 221 -15.34 -4.49 14.44
CA ILE A 221 -15.27 -3.49 13.36
C ILE A 221 -14.83 -4.14 12.04
N GLU A 222 -13.79 -4.98 11.99
CA GLU A 222 -13.39 -5.66 10.75
C GLU A 222 -14.51 -6.59 10.20
N ARG A 223 -15.36 -7.18 11.06
CA ARG A 223 -16.51 -7.97 10.60
C ARG A 223 -17.63 -7.10 10.05
N ASP A 224 -17.91 -5.97 10.70
CA ASP A 224 -18.98 -5.06 10.33
C ASP A 224 -18.65 -4.31 9.02
N GLU A 225 -17.43 -3.78 8.87
CA GLU A 225 -16.93 -3.24 7.59
C GLU A 225 -17.04 -4.26 6.46
N LYS A 226 -16.60 -5.50 6.71
CA LYS A 226 -16.64 -6.60 5.74
C LYS A 226 -18.08 -7.04 5.40
N PHE A 227 -19.02 -6.83 6.32
CA PHE A 227 -20.44 -7.06 6.05
C PHE A 227 -21.00 -5.94 5.15
N ILE A 228 -20.80 -4.68 5.54
CA ILE A 228 -21.22 -3.47 4.82
C ILE A 228 -20.76 -3.52 3.35
N PHE A 229 -19.48 -3.78 3.11
CA PHE A 229 -18.92 -3.91 1.76
C PHE A 229 -19.65 -4.97 0.91
N ARG A 230 -19.95 -6.14 1.47
CA ARG A 230 -20.66 -7.22 0.76
C ARG A 230 -22.13 -6.90 0.53
N TYR A 231 -22.74 -6.10 1.39
CA TYR A 231 -24.10 -5.64 1.25
C TYR A 231 -24.20 -4.61 0.12
N HIS A 232 -23.28 -3.64 0.07
CA HIS A 232 -23.15 -2.70 -1.06
C HIS A 232 -22.89 -3.44 -2.38
N GLU A 233 -21.93 -4.38 -2.47
CA GLU A 233 -21.71 -5.18 -3.70
C GLU A 233 -22.99 -5.92 -4.16
N ALA A 234 -23.80 -6.42 -3.22
CA ALA A 234 -25.05 -7.11 -3.54
C ALA A 234 -26.15 -6.15 -4.02
N CYS A 235 -26.28 -4.97 -3.43
CA CYS A 235 -27.17 -3.91 -3.89
C CYS A 235 -26.79 -3.41 -5.29
N ASP A 236 -25.51 -3.09 -5.51
CA ASP A 236 -24.97 -2.65 -6.80
C ASP A 236 -25.19 -3.71 -7.90
N THR A 237 -24.87 -4.98 -7.60
CA THR A 237 -25.06 -6.10 -8.53
C THR A 237 -26.52 -6.25 -8.99
N LEU A 238 -27.48 -5.80 -8.19
CA LEU A 238 -28.92 -5.82 -8.49
C LEU A 238 -29.50 -4.43 -8.84
N ASN A 239 -28.67 -3.40 -9.04
CA ASN A 239 -29.08 -2.02 -9.33
C ASN A 239 -30.11 -1.47 -8.32
N ILE A 240 -29.92 -1.76 -7.04
CA ILE A 240 -30.71 -1.21 -5.94
C ILE A 240 -30.17 0.18 -5.60
N GLN A 241 -31.05 1.17 -5.40
CA GLN A 241 -30.65 2.57 -5.14
C GLN A 241 -30.82 3.00 -3.68
N ASP A 242 -31.77 2.41 -2.96
CA ASP A 242 -31.96 2.59 -1.52
C ASP A 242 -31.31 1.39 -0.81
N TYR A 243 -30.20 1.61 -0.11
CA TYR A 243 -29.50 0.57 0.65
C TYR A 243 -30.12 0.36 2.04
N LEU A 244 -30.77 1.39 2.59
CA LEU A 244 -31.24 1.40 3.98
C LEU A 244 -32.57 0.65 4.12
N ASN A 245 -33.46 0.77 3.13
CA ASN A 245 -34.74 0.05 3.08
C ASN A 245 -35.09 -0.43 1.65
N PRO A 246 -34.32 -1.38 1.09
CA PRO A 246 -34.54 -1.86 -0.28
C PRO A 246 -35.84 -2.63 -0.42
N ASP A 247 -36.73 -2.20 -1.33
CA ASP A 247 -37.98 -2.89 -1.62
C ASP A 247 -37.72 -4.33 -2.13
N LYS A 248 -38.26 -5.30 -1.41
CA LYS A 248 -38.17 -6.74 -1.69
C LYS A 248 -38.75 -7.10 -3.05
N GLU A 249 -39.74 -6.38 -3.58
CA GLU A 249 -40.25 -6.59 -4.94
C GLU A 249 -39.31 -5.99 -6.01
N VAL A 250 -38.63 -4.88 -5.74
CA VAL A 250 -37.56 -4.36 -6.62
C VAL A 250 -36.37 -5.32 -6.66
N ILE A 251 -35.92 -5.85 -5.51
CA ILE A 251 -34.88 -6.92 -5.46
C ILE A 251 -35.29 -8.11 -6.34
N LYS A 252 -36.50 -8.64 -6.16
CA LYS A 252 -37.01 -9.79 -6.94
C LYS A 252 -37.13 -9.47 -8.44
N LYS A 253 -37.59 -8.27 -8.80
CA LYS A 253 -37.74 -7.82 -10.19
C LYS A 253 -36.37 -7.71 -10.87
N ASN A 254 -35.46 -6.92 -10.31
CA ASN A 254 -34.16 -6.68 -10.91
C ASN A 254 -33.35 -7.98 -11.02
N TYR A 255 -33.40 -8.85 -9.99
CA TYR A 255 -32.86 -10.20 -10.04
C TYR A 255 -33.41 -11.01 -11.23
N ARG A 256 -34.73 -11.06 -11.44
CA ARG A 256 -35.34 -11.80 -12.57
C ARG A 256 -34.89 -11.28 -13.93
N GLU A 257 -34.80 -9.96 -14.08
CA GLU A 257 -34.36 -9.31 -15.33
C GLU A 257 -32.88 -9.61 -15.63
N LEU A 258 -32.00 -9.47 -14.63
CA LEU A 258 -30.57 -9.74 -14.76
C LEU A 258 -30.26 -11.24 -14.92
N ALA A 259 -30.94 -12.11 -14.16
CA ALA A 259 -30.80 -13.56 -14.28
C ALA A 259 -31.21 -14.04 -15.68
N LYS A 260 -32.28 -13.48 -16.27
CA LYS A 260 -32.69 -13.76 -17.66
C LYS A 260 -31.67 -13.22 -18.68
N LYS A 261 -31.11 -12.03 -18.44
CA LYS A 261 -30.10 -11.37 -19.31
C LYS A 261 -28.77 -12.15 -19.38
N TYR A 262 -28.38 -12.82 -18.31
CA TYR A 262 -27.11 -13.55 -18.21
C TYR A 262 -27.26 -15.08 -18.15
N HIS A 263 -28.48 -15.62 -18.33
CA HIS A 263 -28.70 -17.08 -18.33
C HIS A 263 -27.90 -17.75 -19.46
N PRO A 264 -27.13 -18.83 -19.21
CA PRO A 264 -26.21 -19.42 -20.21
C PRO A 264 -26.92 -19.92 -21.47
N ASP A 265 -28.17 -20.35 -21.37
CA ASP A 265 -28.97 -20.81 -22.52
C ASP A 265 -29.36 -19.67 -23.48
N VAL A 266 -29.46 -18.44 -22.95
CA VAL A 266 -29.89 -17.24 -23.67
C VAL A 266 -28.68 -16.39 -24.09
N ASN A 267 -27.66 -16.31 -23.24
CA ASN A 267 -26.48 -15.49 -23.40
C ASN A 267 -25.23 -16.36 -23.41
N LYS A 268 -24.58 -16.44 -24.59
CA LYS A 268 -23.42 -17.30 -24.85
C LYS A 268 -22.07 -16.59 -24.70
N ASP A 269 -22.07 -15.36 -24.19
CA ASP A 269 -20.84 -14.65 -23.81
C ASP A 269 -20.11 -15.41 -22.69
N SER A 270 -18.79 -15.53 -22.78
CA SER A 270 -17.96 -16.17 -21.75
C SER A 270 -18.10 -15.49 -20.39
N ILE A 271 -18.35 -14.18 -20.36
CA ILE A 271 -18.50 -13.36 -19.15
C ILE A 271 -19.89 -13.56 -18.51
N ALA A 272 -20.92 -13.90 -19.29
CA ALA A 272 -22.29 -14.02 -18.79
C ALA A 272 -22.43 -15.06 -17.67
N LYS A 273 -21.68 -16.16 -17.76
CA LYS A 273 -21.68 -17.25 -16.76
C LYS A 273 -21.27 -16.78 -15.35
N ASP A 274 -20.33 -15.85 -15.26
CA ASP A 274 -19.84 -15.36 -13.97
C ASP A 274 -20.65 -14.15 -13.45
N LEU A 275 -21.19 -13.32 -14.36
CA LEU A 275 -22.22 -12.34 -14.01
C LEU A 275 -23.48 -13.01 -13.46
N PHE A 276 -23.91 -14.13 -14.05
CA PHE A 276 -25.04 -14.93 -13.55
C PHE A 276 -24.79 -15.45 -12.13
N LYS A 277 -23.57 -15.96 -11.83
CA LYS A 277 -23.20 -16.34 -10.46
C LYS A 277 -23.29 -15.15 -9.49
N LYS A 278 -22.72 -13.99 -9.84
CA LYS A 278 -22.80 -12.78 -9.02
C LYS A 278 -24.24 -12.36 -8.72
N VAL A 279 -25.11 -12.32 -9.74
CA VAL A 279 -26.53 -11.96 -9.61
C VAL A 279 -27.29 -12.91 -8.68
N ASN A 280 -27.03 -14.22 -8.74
CA ASN A 280 -27.58 -15.17 -7.78
C ASN A 280 -27.04 -14.92 -6.37
N SER A 281 -25.71 -14.82 -6.21
CA SER A 281 -25.06 -14.59 -4.91
C SER A 281 -25.51 -13.30 -4.23
N ALA A 282 -25.76 -12.23 -4.99
CA ALA A 282 -26.30 -10.98 -4.49
C ALA A 282 -27.75 -11.15 -3.96
N LYS A 283 -28.62 -11.78 -4.75
CA LYS A 283 -30.02 -12.04 -4.36
C LYS A 283 -30.12 -13.02 -3.17
N ASP A 284 -29.17 -13.94 -3.02
CA ASP A 284 -29.08 -14.83 -1.85
C ASP A 284 -28.42 -14.15 -0.63
N PHE A 285 -27.75 -13.01 -0.81
CA PHE A 285 -27.18 -12.22 0.29
C PHE A 285 -28.11 -11.11 0.81
N LEU A 286 -28.95 -10.51 -0.04
CA LEU A 286 -29.98 -9.54 0.39
C LEU A 286 -31.19 -10.26 1.02
N THR A 287 -30.97 -10.84 2.20
CA THR A 287 -32.01 -11.41 3.06
C THR A 287 -32.52 -10.38 4.07
N ASP A 288 -33.73 -10.57 4.58
CA ASP A 288 -34.36 -9.71 5.61
C ASP A 288 -33.41 -9.43 6.79
N THR A 289 -32.80 -10.49 7.36
CA THR A 289 -31.83 -10.38 8.46
C THR A 289 -30.59 -9.56 8.10
N ASN A 290 -30.14 -9.61 6.84
CA ASN A 290 -28.98 -8.84 6.38
C ASN A 290 -29.34 -7.37 6.10
N ILE A 291 -30.57 -7.08 5.67
CA ILE A 291 -31.10 -5.72 5.53
C ILE A 291 -31.26 -5.08 6.92
N GLU A 292 -31.84 -5.81 7.87
CA GLU A 292 -31.95 -5.38 9.27
C GLU A 292 -30.58 -5.17 9.93
N TYR A 293 -29.61 -6.06 9.69
CA TYR A 293 -28.24 -5.88 10.19
C TYR A 293 -27.53 -4.69 9.53
N TYR A 294 -27.73 -4.46 8.23
CA TYR A 294 -27.22 -3.26 7.57
C TYR A 294 -27.77 -1.98 8.22
N ALA A 295 -29.09 -1.87 8.38
CA ALA A 295 -29.72 -0.70 9.00
C ALA A 295 -29.30 -0.49 10.46
N TYR A 296 -29.05 -1.58 11.20
CA TYR A 296 -28.43 -1.49 12.53
C TYR A 296 -27.02 -0.90 12.47
N LEU A 297 -26.15 -1.38 11.58
CA LEU A 297 -24.78 -0.87 11.45
C LEU A 297 -24.72 0.57 10.93
N ASP A 298 -25.60 0.95 10.00
CA ASP A 298 -25.78 2.32 9.49
C ASP A 298 -26.20 3.30 10.61
N SER A 299 -26.79 2.78 11.70
CA SER A 299 -27.12 3.54 12.93
C SER A 299 -26.07 3.45 14.05
N LYS A 300 -25.02 2.62 13.89
CA LYS A 300 -23.98 2.32 14.89
C LYS A 300 -22.73 3.21 14.74
N TYR A 301 -22.52 3.79 13.55
CA TYR A 301 -21.29 4.48 13.13
C TYR A 301 -21.54 5.90 12.60
#